data_AF-A0ABD3MDZ4-F1
#
_entry.id   AF-A0ABD3MDZ4-F1
#
_cell.length_a   1.000
_cell.length_b   1.000
_cell.length_c   1.000
_cell.angle_alpha   90.00
_cell.angle_beta   90.00
_cell.angle_gamma   90.00
#
_symmetry.space_group_name_H-M   'P 1'
#
loop_
_entity.id
_entity.type
_entity.pdbx_description
1 polymer ?
#
loop_
_entity_poly.entity_id
_entity_poly.type
_entity_poly.pdbx_seq_one_letter_code
_entity_poly.pdbx_strand_id
1 'polypeptide(L)'
;MVKFGRHLQFYLEGDEEYNTGSEPFIVPYTDIRECIGQSQEQFTDDWQTSLQSASDDYLNRVRALWDQIFDDLFRLSGRGEQQNHRGLKLDEAVACYVSTMDESRSRDLFTSMKKVYAAASMNFEALRKLVKKFDKGANARGDDMLTSTLLPELYSAPLMAYPTLEGHIETLRDSFLSMKDEEETELEEDSVMYSIRQKASLATKDSFDVKRRAGELSWLRDMLAKISPNETPRLVAHRGFHCPRDTGGKRPLENSLSAFESAWSAGIHLCECDVALTKDEKLVLAHDQDFSRLALDPSNACSNKKIGDLTMKEIISLTFKSGARPPLLLDVLRSAKAIGGFARLVIEIKPGNQEACSALIQLFRRHPDLIERCAVIMSFDAYTMHKLRLELDELDALLQAESEMILSRSDSPYSVLSFVDDDGRRVQTQLKYPDILLLTVAQEAKKQYELKVSVTDFTPVHSWLRNGDEKPSLDGVYLQYQPDMLQPEGIAAMRILTKQYQVGVWTKFGDPDDIVTATRLVRECGVSFVNTDLPRSFAGRPV
;
A
#
# COMPACT_ATOMS: atom_id res chain seq x y z
N MET A 1 -0.35 -17.05 33.38
CA MET A 1 1.06 -16.95 32.92
C MET A 1 1.37 -18.23 32.15
N VAL A 2 1.12 -18.26 30.84
CA VAL A 2 1.37 -19.44 30.00
C VAL A 2 2.67 -19.21 29.23
N LYS A 3 3.63 -20.12 29.41
CA LYS A 3 4.95 -20.11 28.76
C LYS A 3 4.78 -20.38 27.26
N PHE A 4 4.74 -19.32 26.45
CA PHE A 4 4.59 -19.39 24.99
C PHE A 4 5.70 -20.18 24.28
N GLY A 5 6.88 -20.31 24.88
CA GLY A 5 8.03 -21.00 24.27
C GLY A 5 7.87 -22.52 24.08
N ARG A 6 7.10 -23.20 24.93
CA ARG A 6 6.97 -24.67 24.86
C ARG A 6 6.08 -25.19 23.72
N HIS A 7 5.20 -24.36 23.16
CA HIS A 7 4.24 -24.82 22.15
C HIS A 7 4.76 -24.70 20.70
N LEU A 8 5.77 -23.86 20.44
CA LEU A 8 6.44 -23.78 19.14
C LEU A 8 7.61 -24.76 19.02
N GLN A 9 8.23 -25.11 20.15
CA GLN A 9 9.23 -26.17 20.22
C GLN A 9 8.66 -27.54 19.78
N PHE A 10 7.38 -27.78 20.08
CA PHE A 10 6.63 -28.97 19.65
C PHE A 10 6.51 -29.12 18.12
N TYR A 11 6.63 -28.04 17.35
CA TYR A 11 6.59 -28.09 15.87
C TYR A 11 7.93 -28.51 15.25
N LEU A 12 9.02 -28.42 16.02
CA LEU A 12 10.35 -28.88 15.61
C LEU A 12 10.63 -30.31 16.13
N GLU A 13 10.04 -30.68 17.26
CA GLU A 13 10.22 -31.99 17.93
C GLU A 13 9.35 -33.12 17.33
N GLY A 14 8.61 -32.88 16.25
CA GLY A 14 7.57 -33.78 15.73
C GLY A 14 8.01 -34.90 14.76
N ASP A 15 9.24 -34.87 14.24
CA ASP A 15 9.74 -35.89 13.30
C ASP A 15 11.14 -36.36 13.74
N GLU A 16 11.22 -37.52 14.38
CA GLU A 16 12.47 -38.08 14.95
C GLU A 16 13.45 -38.67 13.93
N GLU A 17 13.18 -38.60 12.63
CA GLU A 17 14.12 -39.05 11.61
C GLU A 17 14.58 -37.87 10.76
N TYR A 18 15.89 -37.57 10.83
CA TYR A 18 16.75 -36.78 9.92
C TYR A 18 17.64 -35.78 10.67
N ASN A 19 18.63 -36.33 11.38
CA ASN A 19 19.66 -35.60 12.09
C ASN A 19 20.87 -35.32 11.19
N THR A 20 20.88 -34.17 10.50
CA THR A 20 22.08 -33.50 9.99
C THR A 20 21.81 -31.99 9.85
N GLY A 21 22.22 -31.16 10.82
CA GLY A 21 22.34 -29.69 10.67
C GLY A 21 21.11 -28.89 10.19
N SER A 22 19.89 -29.41 10.31
CA SER A 22 18.71 -28.94 9.56
C SER A 22 17.85 -27.89 10.28
N GLU A 23 18.00 -27.69 11.59
CA GLU A 23 17.10 -26.84 12.39
C GLU A 23 17.40 -25.35 12.24
N PRO A 24 16.38 -24.48 12.04
CA PRO A 24 16.55 -23.03 12.01
C PRO A 24 17.16 -22.47 13.30
N PHE A 25 17.96 -21.43 13.17
CA PHE A 25 18.46 -20.71 14.36
C PHE A 25 17.26 -20.14 15.12
N ILE A 26 17.24 -20.33 16.44
CA ILE A 26 16.25 -19.72 17.32
C ILE A 26 16.97 -18.90 18.39
N VAL A 27 16.59 -17.62 18.50
CA VAL A 27 17.16 -16.69 19.48
C VAL A 27 17.04 -17.28 20.90
N PRO A 28 18.14 -17.40 21.66
CA PRO A 28 18.14 -17.94 23.02
C PRO A 28 17.53 -16.94 24.01
N TYR A 29 16.21 -16.73 23.90
CA TYR A 29 15.48 -15.68 24.60
C TYR A 29 15.64 -15.74 26.11
N THR A 30 15.65 -16.94 26.70
CA THR A 30 15.77 -17.11 28.16
C THR A 30 17.14 -16.64 28.64
N ASP A 31 18.19 -17.03 27.94
CA ASP A 31 19.58 -16.77 28.32
C ASP A 31 19.86 -15.27 28.25
N ILE A 32 19.52 -14.63 27.13
CA ILE A 32 19.69 -13.18 26.96
C ILE A 32 18.83 -12.40 27.96
N ARG A 33 17.63 -12.91 28.27
CA ARG A 33 16.76 -12.29 29.28
C ARG A 33 17.36 -12.36 30.69
N GLU A 34 18.11 -13.40 31.02
CA GLU A 34 18.76 -13.54 32.33
C GLU A 34 19.92 -12.55 32.51
N CYS A 35 20.51 -12.06 31.41
CA CYS A 35 21.49 -10.98 31.42
C CYS A 35 20.90 -9.60 31.83
N ILE A 36 19.57 -9.45 31.79
CA ILE A 36 18.90 -8.17 32.15
C ILE A 36 19.15 -7.85 33.63
N GLY A 37 19.81 -6.72 33.87
CA GLY A 37 20.18 -6.24 35.20
C GLY A 37 21.55 -6.68 35.70
N GLN A 38 22.32 -7.40 34.86
CA GLN A 38 23.73 -7.67 35.11
C GLN A 38 24.62 -6.60 34.46
N SER A 39 24.47 -6.39 33.14
CA SER A 39 25.19 -5.36 32.38
C SER A 39 24.42 -4.98 31.11
N GLN A 40 24.28 -3.67 30.84
CA GLN A 40 23.71 -3.16 29.60
C GLN A 40 24.56 -3.53 28.38
N GLU A 41 25.89 -3.50 28.54
CA GLU A 41 26.85 -3.85 27.48
C GLU A 41 26.72 -5.33 27.11
N GLN A 42 26.69 -6.23 28.11
CA GLN A 42 26.53 -7.66 27.87
C GLN A 42 25.20 -7.99 27.20
N PHE A 43 24.10 -7.38 27.67
CA PHE A 43 22.78 -7.58 27.05
C PHE A 43 22.78 -7.12 25.59
N THR A 44 23.43 -5.99 25.31
CA THR A 44 23.52 -5.44 23.95
C THR A 44 24.32 -6.36 23.03
N ASP A 45 25.48 -6.86 23.49
CA ASP A 45 26.34 -7.77 22.74
C ASP A 45 25.66 -9.11 22.45
N ASP A 46 25.02 -9.72 23.46
CA ASP A 46 24.27 -10.97 23.31
C ASP A 46 23.09 -10.82 22.33
N TRP A 47 22.41 -9.66 22.39
CA TRP A 47 21.29 -9.33 21.52
C TRP A 47 21.75 -9.12 20.08
N GLN A 48 22.82 -8.36 19.85
CA GLN A 48 23.37 -8.09 18.51
C GLN A 48 23.94 -9.36 17.88
N THR A 49 24.65 -10.18 18.66
CA THR A 49 25.15 -11.49 18.22
C THR A 49 23.99 -12.42 17.80
N SER A 50 22.88 -12.39 18.54
CA SER A 50 21.68 -13.16 18.20
C SER A 50 20.94 -12.62 16.98
N LEU A 51 20.90 -11.30 16.79
CA LEU A 51 20.35 -10.68 15.58
C LEU A 51 21.16 -11.07 14.34
N GLN A 52 22.48 -11.03 14.44
CA GLN A 52 23.38 -11.41 13.36
C GLN A 52 23.19 -12.90 13.01
N SER A 53 23.22 -13.78 14.01
CA SER A 53 23.02 -15.22 13.81
C SER A 53 21.67 -15.56 13.18
N ALA A 54 20.59 -14.91 13.65
CA ALA A 54 19.25 -15.08 13.07
C ALA A 54 19.15 -14.55 11.63
N SER A 55 19.84 -13.45 11.32
CA SER A 55 19.86 -12.86 9.99
C SER A 55 20.67 -13.70 9.00
N ASP A 56 21.81 -14.23 9.44
CA ASP A 56 22.67 -15.10 8.62
C ASP A 56 21.98 -16.44 8.33
N ASP A 57 21.35 -17.06 9.33
CA ASP A 57 20.57 -18.29 9.14
C ASP A 57 19.39 -18.05 8.17
N TYR A 58 18.65 -16.95 8.35
CA TYR A 58 17.58 -16.57 7.43
C TYR A 58 18.08 -16.41 5.98
N LEU A 59 19.14 -15.62 5.78
CA LEU A 59 19.72 -15.39 4.45
C LEU A 59 20.21 -16.67 3.79
N ASN A 60 20.90 -17.52 4.55
CA ASN A 60 21.42 -18.80 4.04
C ASN A 60 20.28 -19.74 3.63
N ARG A 61 19.20 -19.80 4.41
CA ARG A 61 18.05 -20.65 4.09
C ARG A 61 17.23 -20.11 2.94
N VAL A 62 17.01 -18.81 2.87
CA VAL A 62 16.33 -18.19 1.72
C VAL A 62 17.14 -18.41 0.44
N ARG A 63 18.47 -18.26 0.50
CA ARG A 63 19.34 -18.59 -0.63
C ARG A 63 19.18 -20.06 -1.05
N ALA A 64 19.24 -20.99 -0.09
CA ALA A 64 19.09 -22.41 -0.37
C ALA A 64 17.71 -22.76 -0.99
N LEU A 65 16.63 -22.11 -0.52
CA LEU A 65 15.29 -22.26 -1.11
C LEU A 65 15.28 -21.84 -2.58
N TRP A 66 15.87 -20.69 -2.90
CA TRP A 66 15.90 -20.19 -4.28
C TRP A 66 16.84 -21.00 -5.17
N ASP A 67 18.01 -21.39 -4.67
CA ASP A 67 18.93 -22.28 -5.39
C ASP A 67 18.24 -23.60 -5.73
N GLN A 68 17.48 -24.19 -4.79
CA GLN A 68 16.69 -25.40 -5.05
C GLN A 68 15.65 -25.18 -6.15
N ILE A 69 14.85 -24.11 -6.07
CA ILE A 69 13.80 -23.80 -7.07
C ILE A 69 14.41 -23.68 -8.47
N PHE A 70 15.48 -22.89 -8.60
CA PHE A 70 16.09 -22.63 -9.90
C PHE A 70 16.86 -23.84 -10.45
N ASP A 71 17.53 -24.61 -9.60
CA ASP A 71 18.23 -25.84 -10.02
C ASP A 71 17.24 -26.91 -10.51
N ASP A 72 16.12 -27.09 -9.83
CA ASP A 72 15.08 -28.03 -10.24
C ASP A 72 14.46 -27.61 -11.58
N LEU A 73 14.09 -26.34 -11.72
CA LEU A 73 13.56 -25.79 -12.98
C LEU A 73 14.57 -25.94 -14.13
N PHE A 74 15.85 -25.64 -13.88
CA PHE A 74 16.91 -25.76 -14.89
C PHE A 74 17.16 -27.20 -15.34
N ARG A 75 17.10 -28.17 -14.41
CA ARG A 75 17.28 -29.60 -14.73
C ARG A 75 16.16 -30.14 -15.61
N LEU A 76 14.94 -29.59 -15.52
CA LEU A 76 13.83 -29.95 -16.40
C LEU A 76 14.03 -29.43 -17.83
N SER A 77 14.54 -28.20 -17.99
CA SER A 77 14.76 -27.59 -19.32
C SER A 77 15.78 -28.35 -20.18
N GLY A 78 16.70 -29.09 -19.54
CA GLY A 78 17.67 -29.95 -20.22
C GLY A 78 17.10 -31.21 -20.87
N ARG A 79 15.80 -31.53 -20.67
CA ARG A 79 15.16 -32.77 -21.15
C ARG A 79 14.24 -32.64 -22.37
N GLY A 80 14.10 -31.48 -23.00
CA GLY A 80 13.46 -31.40 -24.33
C GLY A 80 12.64 -30.16 -24.67
N GLU A 81 12.48 -29.18 -23.77
CA GLU A 81 11.72 -27.96 -24.07
C GLU A 81 12.61 -26.70 -23.94
N GLN A 82 12.62 -25.90 -25.01
CA GLN A 82 13.36 -24.63 -25.12
C GLN A 82 12.73 -23.49 -24.27
N GLN A 83 12.41 -23.73 -22.99
CA GLN A 83 12.05 -22.64 -22.08
C GLN A 83 13.30 -22.14 -21.35
N ASN A 84 13.64 -20.87 -21.55
CA ASN A 84 14.80 -20.24 -20.93
C ASN A 84 14.39 -19.68 -19.55
N HIS A 85 14.49 -20.49 -18.49
CA HIS A 85 14.12 -20.08 -17.12
C HIS A 85 15.13 -19.13 -16.45
N ARG A 86 16.17 -18.69 -17.17
CA ARG A 86 17.17 -17.75 -16.64
C ARG A 86 16.57 -16.34 -16.52
N GLY A 87 16.59 -15.79 -15.30
CA GLY A 87 16.15 -14.42 -15.03
C GLY A 87 14.66 -14.27 -14.72
N LEU A 88 13.94 -15.36 -14.44
CA LEU A 88 12.57 -15.30 -13.93
C LEU A 88 12.51 -14.52 -12.62
N LYS A 89 11.43 -13.73 -12.46
CA LYS A 89 11.12 -13.12 -11.16
C LYS A 89 10.74 -14.20 -10.16
N LEU A 90 10.93 -13.93 -8.87
CA LEU A 90 10.68 -14.89 -7.79
C LEU A 90 9.24 -15.44 -7.80
N ASP A 91 8.24 -14.58 -8.01
CA ASP A 91 6.83 -15.01 -8.11
C ASP A 91 6.59 -15.94 -9.31
N GLU A 92 7.15 -15.60 -10.47
CA GLU A 92 7.05 -16.41 -11.70
C GLU A 92 7.77 -17.75 -11.55
N ALA A 93 8.90 -17.77 -10.84
CA ALA A 93 9.66 -18.98 -10.54
C ALA A 93 8.85 -19.95 -9.65
N VAL A 94 8.17 -19.44 -8.62
CA VAL A 94 7.31 -20.27 -7.75
C VAL A 94 6.11 -20.82 -8.53
N ALA A 95 5.43 -19.98 -9.31
CA ALA A 95 4.31 -20.43 -10.15
C ALA A 95 4.75 -21.48 -11.20
N CYS A 96 5.93 -21.29 -11.81
CA CYS A 96 6.52 -22.25 -12.73
C CYS A 96 6.89 -23.56 -12.01
N TYR A 97 7.50 -23.47 -10.82
CA TYR A 97 7.85 -24.65 -10.02
C TYR A 97 6.62 -25.50 -9.71
N VAL A 98 5.55 -24.86 -9.25
CA VAL A 98 4.29 -25.50 -8.92
C VAL A 98 3.62 -26.18 -10.13
N SER A 99 3.69 -25.55 -11.30
CA SER A 99 3.08 -26.10 -12.52
C SER A 99 3.91 -27.18 -13.21
N THR A 100 5.19 -27.31 -12.86
CA THR A 100 6.14 -28.22 -13.54
C THR A 100 6.61 -29.38 -12.68
N MET A 101 6.71 -29.19 -11.36
CA MET A 101 7.15 -30.22 -10.42
C MET A 101 5.98 -31.08 -9.98
N ASP A 102 6.28 -32.29 -9.52
CA ASP A 102 5.29 -33.17 -8.90
C ASP A 102 4.84 -32.60 -7.54
N GLU A 103 3.65 -33.04 -7.12
CA GLU A 103 3.01 -32.52 -5.91
C GLU A 103 3.88 -32.73 -4.66
N SER A 104 4.61 -33.84 -4.59
CA SER A 104 5.52 -34.13 -3.47
C SER A 104 6.57 -33.03 -3.30
N ARG A 105 7.27 -32.65 -4.37
CA ARG A 105 8.29 -31.59 -4.32
C ARG A 105 7.71 -30.22 -4.00
N SER A 106 6.54 -29.91 -4.54
CA SER A 106 5.83 -28.67 -4.23
C SER A 106 5.45 -28.61 -2.73
N ARG A 107 4.99 -29.71 -2.15
CA ARG A 107 4.70 -29.82 -0.70
C ARG A 107 5.95 -29.73 0.17
N ASP A 108 7.07 -30.30 -0.26
CA ASP A 108 8.36 -30.19 0.43
C ASP A 108 8.88 -28.74 0.43
N LEU A 109 8.74 -28.05 -0.71
CA LEU A 109 9.08 -26.64 -0.84
C LEU A 109 8.19 -25.76 0.05
N PHE A 110 6.88 -26.00 0.04
CA PHE A 110 5.92 -25.32 0.92
C PHE A 110 6.29 -25.48 2.40
N THR A 111 6.61 -26.71 2.81
CA THR A 111 7.00 -27.02 4.19
C THR A 111 8.31 -26.31 4.56
N SER A 112 9.30 -26.34 3.67
CA SER A 112 10.59 -25.68 3.88
C SER A 112 10.46 -24.17 3.98
N MET A 113 9.69 -23.55 3.08
CA MET A 113 9.43 -22.11 3.08
C MET A 113 8.67 -21.67 4.34
N LYS A 114 7.70 -22.46 4.81
CA LYS A 114 7.02 -22.24 6.10
C LYS A 114 7.96 -22.32 7.30
N LYS A 115 8.88 -23.29 7.32
CA LYS A 115 9.86 -23.43 8.41
C LYS A 115 10.76 -22.18 8.49
N VAL A 116 11.23 -21.67 7.36
CA VAL A 116 12.05 -20.44 7.29
C VAL A 116 11.25 -19.23 7.75
N TYR A 117 10.03 -19.04 7.24
CA TYR A 117 9.14 -17.97 7.65
C TYR A 117 8.87 -17.98 9.17
N ALA A 118 8.54 -19.15 9.72
CA ALA A 118 8.22 -19.29 11.13
C ALA A 118 9.41 -18.97 12.04
N ALA A 119 10.59 -19.50 11.73
CA ALA A 119 11.81 -19.24 12.50
C ALA A 119 12.19 -17.75 12.47
N ALA A 120 12.14 -17.12 11.30
CA ALA A 120 12.39 -15.70 11.13
C ALA A 120 11.41 -14.85 11.95
N SER A 121 10.11 -15.13 11.84
CA SER A 121 9.08 -14.45 12.63
C SER A 121 9.30 -14.61 14.15
N MET A 122 9.66 -15.80 14.60
CA MET A 122 9.96 -16.09 16.00
C MET A 122 11.17 -15.31 16.52
N ASN A 123 12.26 -15.30 15.76
CA ASN A 123 13.50 -14.60 16.11
C ASN A 123 13.28 -13.10 16.20
N PHE A 124 12.59 -12.53 15.21
CA PHE A 124 12.25 -11.13 15.20
C PHE A 124 11.47 -10.74 16.45
N GLU A 125 10.41 -11.49 16.79
CA GLU A 125 9.57 -11.16 17.95
C GLU A 125 10.30 -11.44 19.28
N ALA A 126 11.19 -12.43 19.34
CA ALA A 126 12.04 -12.68 20.50
C ALA A 126 12.96 -11.48 20.79
N LEU A 127 13.69 -11.02 19.77
CA LEU A 127 14.60 -9.87 19.85
C LEU A 127 13.86 -8.58 20.22
N ARG A 128 12.71 -8.33 19.60
CA ARG A 128 11.84 -7.19 19.92
C ARG A 128 11.35 -7.23 21.37
N LYS A 129 10.97 -8.40 21.88
CA LYS A 129 10.53 -8.58 23.27
C LYS A 129 11.65 -8.39 24.27
N LEU A 130 12.87 -8.85 23.95
CA LEU A 130 14.05 -8.66 24.79
C LEU A 130 14.32 -7.17 25.05
N VAL A 131 14.33 -6.33 24.00
CA VAL A 131 14.53 -4.88 24.15
C VAL A 131 13.45 -4.25 25.02
N LYS A 132 12.17 -4.55 24.75
CA LYS A 132 11.06 -4.05 25.59
C LYS A 132 11.15 -4.53 27.05
N LYS A 133 11.67 -5.73 27.27
CA LYS A 133 11.83 -6.31 28.60
C LYS A 133 12.97 -5.63 29.36
N PHE A 134 14.07 -5.33 28.67
CA PHE A 134 15.19 -4.57 29.21
C PHE A 134 14.73 -3.19 29.68
N ASP A 135 14.06 -2.44 28.81
CA ASP A 135 13.63 -1.06 29.04
C ASP A 135 12.64 -0.91 30.21
N LYS A 136 11.82 -1.94 30.49
CA LYS A 136 10.84 -1.93 31.58
C LYS A 136 11.45 -1.64 32.97
N GLY A 137 12.76 -1.88 33.14
CA GLY A 137 13.48 -1.57 34.38
C GLY A 137 14.72 -0.69 34.18
N ALA A 138 14.98 -0.17 32.99
CA ALA A 138 16.22 0.55 32.68
C ALA A 138 16.41 1.79 33.56
N ASN A 139 15.38 2.62 33.71
CA ASN A 139 15.40 3.78 34.60
C ASN A 139 15.74 3.45 36.06
N ALA A 140 15.30 2.30 36.56
CA ALA A 140 15.56 1.88 37.95
C ALA A 140 16.99 1.36 38.14
N ARG A 141 17.66 0.95 37.06
CA ARG A 141 19.05 0.47 37.05
C ARG A 141 20.07 1.56 36.71
N GLY A 142 19.60 2.71 36.22
CA GLY A 142 20.47 3.76 35.68
C GLY A 142 20.98 3.45 34.26
N ASP A 143 20.31 2.53 33.56
CA ASP A 143 20.61 2.14 32.19
C ASP A 143 19.92 3.09 31.19
N ASP A 144 20.49 3.21 30.00
CA ASP A 144 19.85 3.88 28.88
C ASP A 144 18.73 3.02 28.28
N MET A 145 17.74 3.67 27.66
CA MET A 145 16.70 2.99 26.90
C MET A 145 17.29 2.45 25.59
N LEU A 146 17.22 1.14 25.38
CA LEU A 146 17.78 0.50 24.18
C LEU A 146 16.80 0.47 23.01
N THR A 147 15.53 0.84 23.24
CA THR A 147 14.53 0.97 22.16
C THR A 147 14.99 1.90 21.03
N SER A 148 15.70 3.00 21.33
CA SER A 148 16.15 3.98 20.33
C SER A 148 17.36 3.52 19.52
N THR A 149 18.09 2.50 19.97
CA THR A 149 19.32 2.00 19.32
C THR A 149 19.10 0.63 18.67
N LEU A 150 18.60 -0.35 19.43
CA LEU A 150 18.53 -1.75 18.96
C LEU A 150 17.30 -2.04 18.11
N LEU A 151 16.15 -1.38 18.33
CA LEU A 151 14.99 -1.65 17.48
C LEU A 151 15.20 -1.17 16.02
N PRO A 152 15.76 0.02 15.74
CA PRO A 152 16.11 0.39 14.37
C PRO A 152 17.04 -0.63 13.68
N GLU A 153 18.00 -1.18 14.43
CA GLU A 153 18.89 -2.23 13.94
C GLU A 153 18.11 -3.52 13.60
N LEU A 154 17.21 -3.97 14.47
CA LEU A 154 16.33 -5.10 14.21
C LEU A 154 15.46 -4.90 12.97
N TYR A 155 14.88 -3.71 12.80
CA TYR A 155 13.97 -3.40 11.69
C TYR A 155 14.69 -3.23 10.35
N SER A 156 15.99 -3.01 10.35
CA SER A 156 16.84 -2.93 9.14
C SER A 156 17.58 -4.23 8.85
N ALA A 157 17.48 -5.23 9.72
CA ALA A 157 18.18 -6.49 9.58
C ALA A 157 17.62 -7.35 8.43
N PRO A 158 18.45 -8.17 7.76
CA PRO A 158 18.02 -9.04 6.65
C PRO A 158 16.84 -9.96 6.99
N LEU A 159 16.81 -10.45 8.23
CA LEU A 159 15.72 -11.19 8.87
C LEU A 159 14.33 -10.58 8.61
N MET A 160 14.22 -9.24 8.54
CA MET A 160 12.94 -8.53 8.34
C MET A 160 12.30 -8.73 6.98
N ALA A 161 13.01 -9.28 6.01
CA ALA A 161 12.44 -9.60 4.71
C ALA A 161 11.50 -10.82 4.76
N TYR A 162 11.38 -11.54 5.88
CA TYR A 162 10.55 -12.74 5.98
C TYR A 162 9.09 -12.60 5.47
N PRO A 163 8.40 -11.44 5.57
CA PRO A 163 7.06 -11.29 5.01
C PRO A 163 7.00 -11.44 3.48
N THR A 164 8.11 -11.27 2.76
CA THR A 164 8.13 -11.50 1.30
C THR A 164 7.89 -12.95 0.94
N LEU A 165 8.10 -13.89 1.86
CA LEU A 165 7.78 -15.30 1.66
C LEU A 165 6.28 -15.60 1.79
N GLU A 166 5.48 -14.71 2.38
CA GLU A 166 4.05 -14.94 2.65
C GLU A 166 3.26 -15.14 1.35
N GLY A 167 3.45 -14.27 0.35
CA GLY A 167 2.78 -14.40 -0.95
C GLY A 167 3.17 -15.67 -1.72
N HIS A 168 4.42 -16.13 -1.59
CA HIS A 168 4.86 -17.39 -2.20
C HIS A 168 4.25 -18.61 -1.48
N ILE A 169 4.15 -18.57 -0.14
CA ILE A 169 3.49 -19.61 0.66
C ILE A 169 2.01 -19.70 0.30
N GLU A 170 1.34 -18.58 0.04
CA GLU A 170 -0.05 -18.55 -0.44
C GLU A 170 -0.18 -19.16 -1.83
N THR A 171 0.68 -18.78 -2.77
CA THR A 171 0.71 -19.35 -4.13
C THR A 171 0.86 -20.88 -4.10
N LEU A 172 1.78 -21.40 -3.28
CA LEU A 172 1.96 -22.84 -3.08
C LEU A 172 0.71 -23.49 -2.48
N ARG A 173 0.07 -22.85 -1.49
CA ARG A 173 -1.16 -23.35 -0.87
C ARG A 173 -2.32 -23.44 -1.85
N ASP A 174 -2.54 -22.41 -2.64
CA ASP A 174 -3.68 -22.31 -3.57
C ASP A 174 -3.59 -23.37 -4.66
N SER A 175 -2.39 -23.73 -5.08
CA SER A 175 -2.19 -24.86 -6.00
C SER A 175 -2.67 -26.19 -5.41
N PHE A 176 -2.37 -26.48 -4.15
CA PHE A 176 -2.83 -27.71 -3.49
C PHE A 176 -4.35 -27.73 -3.29
N LEU A 177 -4.97 -26.57 -3.12
CA LEU A 177 -6.43 -26.45 -3.02
C LEU A 177 -7.09 -26.69 -4.39
N SER A 178 -6.48 -26.23 -5.49
CA SER A 178 -7.01 -26.43 -6.85
C SER A 178 -6.92 -27.88 -7.35
N MET A 179 -6.08 -28.71 -6.75
CA MET A 179 -5.92 -30.13 -7.12
C MET A 179 -6.83 -31.08 -6.33
N LYS A 180 -7.55 -30.60 -5.31
CA LYS A 180 -8.41 -31.39 -4.42
C LYS A 180 -9.90 -31.35 -4.76
N ASP A 181 -10.26 -31.16 -6.03
CA ASP A 181 -11.66 -31.27 -6.50
C ASP A 181 -12.08 -32.70 -6.89
N GLU A 182 -11.23 -33.71 -6.68
CA GLU A 182 -11.63 -35.13 -6.79
C GLU A 182 -11.39 -35.86 -5.45
N GLU A 183 -12.51 -36.28 -4.85
CA GLU A 183 -12.66 -37.16 -3.68
C GLU A 183 -12.51 -36.54 -2.28
N GLU A 184 -13.68 -36.21 -1.70
CA GLU A 184 -13.90 -36.14 -0.26
C GLU A 184 -13.38 -37.41 0.43
N THR A 185 -12.33 -37.26 1.25
CA THR A 185 -12.14 -38.09 2.44
C THR A 185 -11.76 -37.21 3.61
N GLU A 186 -12.61 -37.23 4.63
CA GLU A 186 -12.40 -36.61 5.94
C GLU A 186 -11.05 -37.07 6.53
N LEU A 187 -10.07 -36.16 6.62
CA LEU A 187 -8.87 -36.35 7.43
C LEU A 187 -8.56 -35.05 8.18
N GLU A 188 -8.93 -35.05 9.46
CA GLU A 188 -8.32 -34.39 10.66
C GLU A 188 -7.52 -33.06 10.56
N GLU A 189 -7.63 -32.23 9.52
CA GLU A 189 -6.79 -31.02 9.40
C GLU A 189 -7.36 -29.73 10.04
N ASP A 190 -8.58 -29.75 10.59
CA ASP A 190 -9.23 -28.50 11.07
C ASP A 190 -9.07 -28.17 12.57
N SER A 191 -8.46 -29.05 13.37
CA SER A 191 -8.22 -28.77 14.81
C SER A 191 -7.03 -27.83 15.04
N VAL A 192 -6.02 -27.90 14.17
CA VAL A 192 -4.74 -27.20 14.33
C VAL A 192 -4.87 -25.71 13.98
N MET A 193 -5.56 -25.38 12.88
CA MET A 193 -5.81 -23.99 12.49
C MET A 193 -6.79 -23.27 13.44
N TYR A 194 -7.78 -23.97 13.99
CA TYR A 194 -8.64 -23.43 15.04
C TYR A 194 -7.84 -23.13 16.32
N SER A 195 -6.94 -24.04 16.70
CA SER A 195 -6.09 -23.90 17.88
C SER A 195 -5.01 -22.81 17.74
N ILE A 196 -4.44 -22.64 16.54
CA ILE A 196 -3.48 -21.57 16.23
C ILE A 196 -4.19 -20.22 16.19
N ARG A 197 -5.37 -20.11 15.55
CA ARG A 197 -6.17 -18.87 15.54
C ARG A 197 -6.66 -18.49 16.94
N GLN A 198 -7.06 -19.45 17.78
CA GLN A 198 -7.41 -19.19 19.18
C GLN A 198 -6.21 -18.79 20.05
N LYS A 199 -5.01 -19.36 19.82
CA LYS A 199 -3.84 -19.11 20.69
C LYS A 199 -2.96 -17.94 20.23
N ALA A 200 -2.87 -17.64 18.94
CA ALA A 200 -2.34 -16.37 18.44
C ALA A 200 -3.22 -15.18 18.87
N SER A 201 -4.51 -15.43 19.05
CA SER A 201 -5.48 -14.50 19.66
C SER A 201 -5.20 -14.19 21.15
N LEU A 202 -4.21 -14.81 21.82
CA LEU A 202 -3.94 -14.59 23.25
C LEU A 202 -2.75 -13.67 23.56
N ALA A 203 -2.19 -12.97 22.56
CA ALA A 203 -1.36 -11.79 22.80
C ALA A 203 -2.28 -10.56 22.95
N THR A 204 -2.55 -10.16 24.19
CA THR A 204 -3.68 -9.31 24.59
C THR A 204 -3.66 -7.84 24.10
N LYS A 205 -2.76 -7.46 23.19
CA LYS A 205 -2.80 -6.17 22.49
C LYS A 205 -2.84 -6.34 20.97
N ASP A 206 -1.95 -7.13 20.39
CA ASP A 206 -1.95 -7.42 18.94
C ASP A 206 -3.18 -8.22 18.47
N SER A 207 -3.68 -9.17 19.27
CA SER A 207 -4.95 -9.86 18.95
C SER A 207 -6.16 -8.91 18.98
N PHE A 208 -6.17 -7.97 19.93
CA PHE A 208 -7.22 -6.97 20.00
C PHE A 208 -7.09 -5.95 18.86
N ASP A 209 -5.89 -5.60 18.44
CA ASP A 209 -5.65 -4.69 17.31
C ASP A 209 -5.99 -5.35 15.97
N VAL A 210 -5.63 -6.63 15.76
CA VAL A 210 -6.01 -7.43 14.60
C VAL A 210 -7.53 -7.63 14.55
N LYS A 211 -8.18 -8.02 15.66
CA LYS A 211 -9.65 -8.13 15.72
C LYS A 211 -10.34 -6.77 15.50
N ARG A 212 -9.77 -5.67 16.01
CA ARG A 212 -10.31 -4.33 15.78
C ARG A 212 -10.21 -3.93 14.31
N ARG A 213 -9.06 -4.18 13.66
CA ARG A 213 -8.87 -3.93 12.22
C ARG A 213 -9.80 -4.78 11.36
N ALA A 214 -9.92 -6.08 11.67
CA ALA A 214 -10.86 -6.97 11.00
C ALA A 214 -12.32 -6.49 11.17
N GLY A 215 -12.69 -6.03 12.36
CA GLY A 215 -14.01 -5.45 12.61
C GLY A 215 -14.26 -4.14 11.84
N GLU A 216 -13.25 -3.27 11.71
CA GLU A 216 -13.35 -2.06 10.87
C GLU A 216 -13.47 -2.40 9.38
N LEU A 217 -12.73 -3.39 8.89
CA LEU A 217 -12.83 -3.86 7.51
C LEU A 217 -14.19 -4.52 7.22
N SER A 218 -14.70 -5.32 8.16
CA SER A 218 -16.06 -5.88 8.06
C SER A 218 -17.09 -4.77 7.99
N TRP A 219 -17.00 -3.79 8.90
CA TRP A 219 -17.88 -2.61 8.88
C TRP A 219 -17.81 -1.88 7.54
N LEU A 220 -16.61 -1.68 6.98
CA LEU A 220 -16.43 -1.00 5.69
C LEU A 220 -17.14 -1.75 4.55
N ARG A 221 -16.99 -3.08 4.50
CA ARG A 221 -17.68 -3.93 3.51
C ARG A 221 -19.21 -3.90 3.68
N ASP A 222 -19.69 -4.03 4.91
CA ASP A 222 -21.13 -3.98 5.22
C ASP A 222 -21.74 -2.61 4.91
N MET A 223 -20.95 -1.54 5.09
CA MET A 223 -21.34 -0.19 4.75
C MET A 223 -21.44 -0.02 3.24
N LEU A 224 -20.42 -0.43 2.48
CA LEU A 224 -20.41 -0.34 1.01
C LEU A 224 -21.52 -1.18 0.37
N ALA A 225 -21.87 -2.33 0.96
CA ALA A 225 -22.99 -3.16 0.51
C ALA A 225 -24.36 -2.45 0.58
N LYS A 226 -24.48 -1.36 1.35
CA LYS A 226 -25.70 -0.54 1.45
C LYS A 226 -25.73 0.63 0.48
N ILE A 227 -24.63 0.88 -0.23
CA ILE A 227 -24.48 1.97 -1.19
C ILE A 227 -24.85 1.46 -2.58
N SER A 228 -25.48 2.30 -3.40
CA SER A 228 -25.79 1.91 -4.77
C SER A 228 -24.51 1.61 -5.54
N PRO A 229 -24.45 0.55 -6.36
CA PRO A 229 -23.30 0.27 -7.24
C PRO A 229 -22.91 1.43 -8.17
N ASN A 230 -23.84 2.36 -8.45
CA ASN A 230 -23.57 3.56 -9.26
C ASN A 230 -22.91 4.70 -8.46
N GLU A 231 -22.95 4.65 -7.13
CA GLU A 231 -22.41 5.68 -6.22
C GLU A 231 -21.04 5.31 -5.70
N THR A 232 -20.78 4.03 -5.42
CA THR A 232 -19.47 3.54 -4.95
C THR A 232 -18.29 4.01 -5.83
N PRO A 233 -18.39 4.02 -7.17
CA PRO A 233 -17.31 4.54 -8.03
C PRO A 233 -17.05 6.04 -7.90
N ARG A 234 -17.96 6.80 -7.26
CA ARG A 234 -17.88 8.25 -7.05
C ARG A 234 -17.28 8.60 -5.70
N LEU A 235 -17.19 7.65 -4.76
CA LEU A 235 -16.58 7.88 -3.46
C LEU A 235 -15.06 7.83 -3.57
N VAL A 236 -14.40 8.80 -2.93
CA VAL A 236 -12.95 8.89 -2.82
C VAL A 236 -12.57 8.79 -1.36
N ALA A 237 -11.84 7.74 -0.98
CA ALA A 237 -11.32 7.60 0.38
C ALA A 237 -10.15 8.57 0.58
N HIS A 238 -10.37 9.62 1.36
CA HIS A 238 -9.38 10.65 1.68
C HIS A 238 -8.20 10.01 2.39
N ARG A 239 -7.00 10.06 1.79
CA ARG A 239 -5.76 9.41 2.26
C ARG A 239 -5.89 7.91 2.54
N GLY A 240 -6.80 7.24 1.83
CA GLY A 240 -7.17 5.84 2.04
C GLY A 240 -8.07 5.59 3.26
N PHE A 241 -8.34 4.32 3.58
CA PHE A 241 -9.12 3.95 4.76
C PHE A 241 -8.29 4.11 6.04
N HIS A 242 -8.23 5.33 6.55
CA HIS A 242 -7.36 5.70 7.66
C HIS A 242 -8.12 6.13 8.92
N CYS A 243 -7.39 6.34 10.01
CA CYS A 243 -7.92 6.93 11.23
C CYS A 243 -7.74 8.46 11.19
N PRO A 244 -8.82 9.28 11.13
CA PRO A 244 -8.69 10.74 11.03
C PRO A 244 -8.03 11.43 12.23
N ARG A 245 -7.87 10.70 13.35
CA ARG A 245 -7.22 11.19 14.57
C ARG A 245 -5.88 10.51 14.84
N ASP A 246 -5.36 9.69 13.93
CA ASP A 246 -4.13 8.90 14.09
C ASP A 246 -4.01 8.14 15.42
N THR A 247 -5.15 7.79 16.02
CA THR A 247 -5.22 7.31 17.41
C THR A 247 -5.93 5.97 17.49
N GLY A 248 -5.41 5.10 18.36
CA GLY A 248 -6.11 3.88 18.77
C GLY A 248 -5.94 2.65 17.87
N GLY A 249 -5.16 2.74 16.80
CA GLY A 249 -4.71 1.59 15.99
C GLY A 249 -5.81 0.79 15.28
N LYS A 250 -7.06 1.29 15.30
CA LYS A 250 -8.26 0.62 14.76
C LYS A 250 -8.25 0.56 13.23
N ARG A 251 -7.79 1.63 12.60
CA ARG A 251 -7.57 1.75 11.15
C ARG A 251 -6.09 2.06 10.88
N PRO A 252 -5.61 1.81 9.65
CA PRO A 252 -4.32 2.28 9.17
C PRO A 252 -4.05 3.78 9.41
N LEU A 253 -2.77 4.17 9.32
CA LEU A 253 -2.38 5.58 9.23
C LEU A 253 -2.73 6.15 7.86
N GLU A 254 -2.96 7.45 7.79
CA GLU A 254 -3.17 8.16 6.53
C GLU A 254 -2.01 7.96 5.55
N ASN A 255 -2.31 8.01 4.25
CA ASN A 255 -1.31 7.93 3.18
C ASN A 255 -0.39 6.70 3.30
N SER A 256 -0.88 5.60 3.88
CA SER A 256 -0.13 4.35 4.03
C SER A 256 -0.62 3.30 3.03
N LEU A 257 0.28 2.41 2.59
CA LEU A 257 -0.06 1.31 1.69
C LEU A 257 -1.26 0.50 2.23
N SER A 258 -1.25 0.18 3.52
CA SER A 258 -2.34 -0.54 4.18
C SER A 258 -3.68 0.21 4.18
N ALA A 259 -3.70 1.55 4.17
CA ALA A 259 -4.93 2.33 4.09
C ALA A 259 -5.57 2.20 2.70
N PHE A 260 -4.75 2.21 1.65
CA PHE A 260 -5.20 2.06 0.27
C PHE A 260 -5.66 0.64 -0.02
N GLU A 261 -4.85 -0.36 0.34
CA GLU A 261 -5.19 -1.78 0.16
C GLU A 261 -6.48 -2.15 0.90
N SER A 262 -6.67 -1.62 2.12
CA SER A 262 -7.91 -1.81 2.89
C SER A 262 -9.13 -1.24 2.18
N ALA A 263 -9.01 -0.03 1.61
CA ALA A 263 -10.11 0.63 0.90
C ALA A 263 -10.46 -0.11 -0.39
N TRP A 264 -9.45 -0.37 -1.24
CA TRP A 264 -9.64 -1.04 -2.52
C TRP A 264 -10.17 -2.46 -2.36
N SER A 265 -9.60 -3.24 -1.44
CA SER A 265 -10.05 -4.61 -1.16
C SER A 265 -11.43 -4.69 -0.50
N ALA A 266 -11.98 -3.57 -0.01
CA ALA A 266 -13.35 -3.49 0.48
C ALA A 266 -14.36 -3.08 -0.60
N GLY A 267 -13.90 -2.62 -1.77
CA GLY A 267 -14.74 -2.23 -2.90
C GLY A 267 -14.79 -0.72 -3.17
N ILE A 268 -14.01 0.11 -2.46
CA ILE A 268 -13.83 1.51 -2.85
C ILE A 268 -12.93 1.56 -4.08
N HIS A 269 -13.29 2.35 -5.09
CA HIS A 269 -12.52 2.41 -6.33
C HIS A 269 -11.40 3.46 -6.26
N LEU A 270 -11.66 4.59 -5.60
CA LEU A 270 -10.80 5.76 -5.61
C LEU A 270 -10.25 6.03 -4.21
N CYS A 271 -8.94 6.22 -4.10
CA CYS A 271 -8.32 6.75 -2.89
C CYS A 271 -7.57 8.02 -3.23
N GLU A 272 -7.75 9.05 -2.43
CA GLU A 272 -6.96 10.26 -2.54
C GLU A 272 -5.63 10.08 -1.80
N CYS A 273 -4.56 10.72 -2.29
CA CYS A 273 -3.28 10.78 -1.60
C CYS A 273 -2.55 12.11 -1.86
N ASP A 274 -1.75 12.52 -0.89
CA ASP A 274 -0.86 13.67 -0.99
C ASP A 274 0.54 13.24 -1.38
N VAL A 275 1.16 13.91 -2.36
CA VAL A 275 2.56 13.64 -2.75
C VAL A 275 3.51 14.74 -2.32
N ALA A 276 4.71 14.32 -1.91
CA ALA A 276 5.86 15.17 -1.67
C ALA A 276 7.08 14.62 -2.43
N LEU A 277 8.01 15.52 -2.77
CA LEU A 277 9.24 15.18 -3.47
C LEU A 277 10.40 15.19 -2.48
N THR A 278 11.22 14.13 -2.51
CA THR A 278 12.47 14.06 -1.74
C THR A 278 13.58 14.87 -2.40
N LYS A 279 14.66 15.11 -1.66
CA LYS A 279 15.89 15.77 -2.16
C LYS A 279 16.49 15.09 -3.40
N ASP A 280 16.35 13.76 -3.48
CA ASP A 280 16.80 12.92 -4.58
C ASP A 280 15.66 12.53 -5.54
N GLU A 281 14.65 13.40 -5.63
CA GLU A 281 13.57 13.39 -6.62
C GLU A 281 12.73 12.12 -6.64
N LYS A 282 12.47 11.53 -5.46
CA LYS A 282 11.52 10.43 -5.29
C LYS A 282 10.18 10.96 -4.81
N LEU A 283 9.09 10.45 -5.38
CA LEU A 283 7.74 10.77 -4.93
C LEU A 283 7.35 9.86 -3.76
N VAL A 284 7.13 10.47 -2.60
CA VAL A 284 6.68 9.83 -1.36
C VAL A 284 5.29 10.36 -1.00
N LEU A 285 4.51 9.59 -0.26
CA LEU A 285 3.20 10.05 0.20
C LEU A 285 3.30 10.74 1.55
N ALA A 286 2.83 11.99 1.59
CA ALA A 286 2.85 12.82 2.79
C ALA A 286 1.95 14.04 2.65
N HIS A 287 1.10 14.25 3.66
CA HIS A 287 0.26 15.45 3.73
C HIS A 287 1.01 16.66 4.32
N ASP A 288 1.74 16.43 5.42
CA ASP A 288 2.45 17.48 6.15
C ASP A 288 3.81 17.78 5.51
N GLN A 289 4.45 18.88 5.93
CA GLN A 289 5.79 19.25 5.44
C GLN A 289 6.89 18.31 5.93
N ASP A 290 6.63 17.58 7.02
CA ASP A 290 7.53 16.65 7.69
C ASP A 290 6.75 15.43 8.22
N PHE A 291 7.45 14.46 8.81
CA PHE A 291 6.84 13.24 9.32
C PHE A 291 6.62 13.22 10.83
N SER A 292 6.83 14.34 11.54
CA SER A 292 6.87 14.42 13.00
C SER A 292 5.60 13.86 13.66
N ARG A 293 4.44 14.14 13.09
CA ARG A 293 3.13 13.66 13.56
C ARG A 293 2.96 12.15 13.40
N LEU A 294 3.46 11.57 12.32
CA LEU A 294 3.25 10.15 11.97
C LEU A 294 4.39 9.25 12.46
N ALA A 295 5.57 9.81 12.69
CA ALA A 295 6.76 9.11 13.17
C ALA A 295 6.51 8.45 14.53
N LEU A 296 7.08 7.24 14.69
CA LEU A 296 7.10 6.51 15.94
C LEU A 296 7.88 7.29 17.01
N ASP A 297 9.00 7.90 16.60
CA ASP A 297 9.81 8.80 17.42
C ASP A 297 9.85 10.20 16.79
N PRO A 298 9.02 11.14 17.27
CA PRO A 298 9.03 12.53 16.82
C PRO A 298 10.31 13.29 17.19
N SER A 299 11.16 12.76 18.06
CA SER A 299 12.45 13.39 18.42
C SER A 299 13.58 13.05 17.44
N ASN A 300 13.32 12.12 16.50
CA ASN A 300 14.26 11.79 15.44
C ASN A 300 14.57 13.03 14.58
N ALA A 301 15.85 13.30 14.36
CA ALA A 301 16.28 14.46 13.59
C ALA A 301 15.71 14.48 12.16
N CYS A 302 15.42 13.32 11.57
CA CYS A 302 14.82 13.22 10.25
C CYS A 302 13.31 13.41 10.25
N SER A 303 12.59 13.11 11.35
CA SER A 303 11.12 13.24 11.36
C SER A 303 10.67 14.70 11.34
N ASN A 304 11.48 15.63 11.84
CA ASN A 304 11.17 17.06 11.92
C ASN A 304 11.80 17.89 10.78
N LYS A 305 12.48 17.24 9.83
CA LYS A 305 13.01 17.89 8.64
C LYS A 305 11.95 17.94 7.55
N LYS A 306 12.01 18.99 6.72
CA LYS A 306 11.16 19.06 5.54
C LYS A 306 11.48 17.90 4.61
N ILE A 307 10.45 17.31 4.02
CA ILE A 307 10.60 16.14 3.14
C ILE A 307 11.54 16.43 1.96
N GLY A 308 11.46 17.62 1.37
CA GLY A 308 12.35 18.06 0.28
C GLY A 308 13.83 18.18 0.66
N ASP A 309 14.16 18.19 1.96
CA ASP A 309 15.54 18.20 2.45
C ASP A 309 16.08 16.79 2.75
N LEU A 310 15.22 15.77 2.70
CA LEU A 310 15.55 14.37 2.99
C LEU A 310 15.74 13.57 1.70
N THR A 311 16.72 12.67 1.70
CA THR A 311 16.88 11.64 0.66
C THR A 311 15.95 10.46 0.91
N MET A 312 15.70 9.65 -0.12
CA MET A 312 14.91 8.44 0.03
C MET A 312 15.50 7.48 1.08
N LYS A 313 16.83 7.40 1.17
CA LYS A 313 17.51 6.57 2.18
C LYS A 313 17.17 7.02 3.60
N GLU A 314 17.15 8.33 3.85
CA GLU A 314 16.77 8.90 5.15
C GLU A 314 15.28 8.65 5.43
N ILE A 315 14.41 8.76 4.42
CA ILE A 315 12.97 8.51 4.58
C ILE A 315 12.67 7.03 4.85
N ILE A 316 13.34 6.08 4.20
CA ILE A 316 13.17 4.64 4.46
C ILE A 316 13.58 4.28 5.88
N SER A 317 14.52 5.03 6.47
CA SER A 317 14.94 4.82 7.86
C SER A 317 13.95 5.34 8.90
N LEU A 318 12.91 6.09 8.47
CA LEU A 318 11.83 6.53 9.34
C LEU A 318 10.80 5.41 9.54
N THR A 319 10.44 5.19 10.80
CA THR A 319 9.38 4.28 11.20
C THR A 319 8.18 5.10 11.67
N PHE A 320 7.01 4.86 11.08
CA PHE A 320 5.76 5.43 11.56
C PHE A 320 5.23 4.72 12.80
N LYS A 321 4.27 5.33 13.50
CA LYS A 321 3.56 4.73 14.65
C LYS A 321 2.90 3.39 14.33
N SER A 322 2.62 3.11 13.05
CA SER A 322 2.12 1.82 12.56
C SER A 322 3.18 0.72 12.52
N GLY A 323 4.46 1.06 12.61
CA GLY A 323 5.59 0.18 12.32
C GLY A 323 5.98 0.13 10.84
N ALA A 324 5.21 0.78 9.95
CA ALA A 324 5.52 0.88 8.53
C ALA A 324 6.44 2.08 8.24
N ARG A 325 7.05 2.09 7.06
CA ARG A 325 7.80 3.22 6.52
C ARG A 325 6.89 4.14 5.67
N PRO A 326 7.28 5.41 5.44
CA PRO A 326 6.63 6.26 4.43
C PRO A 326 6.61 5.55 3.06
N PRO A 327 5.43 5.41 2.40
CA PRO A 327 5.36 4.70 1.13
C PRO A 327 5.80 5.59 -0.05
N LEU A 328 6.39 4.96 -1.05
CA LEU A 328 6.59 5.56 -2.37
C LEU A 328 5.27 5.58 -3.13
N LEU A 329 5.05 6.64 -3.93
CA LEU A 329 3.94 6.66 -4.87
C LEU A 329 3.99 5.47 -5.84
N LEU A 330 5.19 5.08 -6.29
CA LEU A 330 5.39 3.94 -7.18
C LEU A 330 4.90 2.62 -6.57
N ASP A 331 5.14 2.40 -5.27
CA ASP A 331 4.71 1.18 -4.58
C ASP A 331 3.18 1.12 -4.50
N VAL A 332 2.53 2.26 -4.24
CA VAL A 332 1.07 2.35 -4.15
C VAL A 332 0.41 2.18 -5.52
N LEU A 333 0.95 2.78 -6.59
CA LEU A 333 0.45 2.58 -7.96
C LEU A 333 0.59 1.12 -8.42
N ARG A 334 1.68 0.45 -8.04
CA ARG A 334 1.87 -0.99 -8.31
C ARG A 334 0.89 -1.85 -7.53
N SER A 335 0.64 -1.53 -6.26
CA SER A 335 -0.38 -2.21 -5.46
C SER A 335 -1.79 -2.02 -6.05
N ALA A 336 -2.15 -0.81 -6.49
CA ALA A 336 -3.40 -0.56 -7.22
C ALA A 336 -3.52 -1.42 -8.48
N LYS A 337 -2.43 -1.55 -9.25
CA LYS A 337 -2.40 -2.42 -10.44
C LYS A 337 -2.56 -3.90 -10.07
N ALA A 338 -1.89 -4.36 -9.01
CA ALA A 338 -1.92 -5.76 -8.57
C ALA A 338 -3.30 -6.17 -8.02
N ILE A 339 -3.96 -5.29 -7.25
CA ILE A 339 -5.35 -5.48 -6.82
C ILE A 339 -6.30 -5.50 -8.03
N GLY A 340 -5.99 -4.73 -9.06
CA GLY A 340 -6.75 -4.71 -10.30
C GLY A 340 -8.11 -4.05 -10.14
N GLY A 341 -9.07 -4.46 -10.99
CA GLY A 341 -10.39 -3.86 -11.04
C GLY A 341 -10.34 -2.35 -11.27
N PHE A 342 -11.08 -1.60 -10.46
CA PHE A 342 -11.22 -0.14 -10.55
C PHE A 342 -10.27 0.65 -9.62
N ALA A 343 -9.33 -0.02 -8.93
CA ALA A 343 -8.43 0.59 -7.97
C ALA A 343 -7.54 1.67 -8.62
N ARG A 344 -7.77 2.93 -8.22
CA ARG A 344 -7.07 4.11 -8.76
C ARG A 344 -6.85 5.17 -7.67
N LEU A 345 -5.82 6.00 -7.88
CA LEU A 345 -5.48 7.13 -7.03
C LEU A 345 -6.06 8.45 -7.57
N VAL A 346 -6.40 9.34 -6.66
CA VAL A 346 -6.58 10.78 -6.85
C VAL A 346 -5.38 11.47 -6.21
N ILE A 347 -4.49 12.05 -6.99
CA ILE A 347 -3.21 12.56 -6.50
C ILE A 347 -3.31 14.08 -6.26
N GLU A 348 -3.11 14.52 -5.01
CA GLU A 348 -2.93 15.94 -4.69
C GLU A 348 -1.45 16.34 -4.76
N ILE A 349 -1.15 17.35 -5.59
CA ILE A 349 0.15 18.02 -5.62
C ILE A 349 0.04 19.32 -4.82
N LYS A 350 0.88 19.48 -3.79
CA LYS A 350 0.87 20.69 -2.95
C LYS A 350 1.31 21.93 -3.76
N PRO A 351 0.74 23.12 -3.48
CA PRO A 351 1.03 24.35 -4.23
C PRO A 351 2.52 24.70 -4.32
N GLY A 352 2.94 25.21 -5.47
CA GLY A 352 4.33 25.61 -5.71
C GLY A 352 5.33 24.45 -5.89
N ASN A 353 4.87 23.20 -5.99
CA ASN A 353 5.73 22.03 -6.16
C ASN A 353 5.72 21.52 -7.61
N GLN A 354 6.31 22.32 -8.50
CA GLN A 354 6.35 22.02 -9.95
C GLN A 354 7.30 20.85 -10.25
N GLU A 355 8.31 20.67 -9.42
CA GLU A 355 9.26 19.56 -9.49
C GLU A 355 8.56 18.22 -9.25
N ALA A 356 7.55 18.17 -8.37
CA ALA A 356 6.73 16.97 -8.20
C ALA A 356 5.91 16.63 -9.46
N CYS A 357 5.43 17.62 -10.22
CA CYS A 357 4.80 17.40 -11.52
C CYS A 357 5.78 16.74 -12.49
N SER A 358 6.97 17.32 -12.66
CA SER A 358 7.96 16.76 -13.58
C SER A 358 8.43 15.36 -13.16
N ALA A 359 8.59 15.11 -11.85
CA ALA A 359 8.90 13.78 -11.33
C ALA A 359 7.78 12.76 -11.59
N LEU A 360 6.52 13.19 -11.53
CA LEU A 360 5.35 12.34 -11.83
C LEU A 360 5.28 12.01 -13.33
N ILE A 361 5.51 12.99 -14.20
CA ILE A 361 5.59 12.79 -15.65
C ILE A 361 6.72 11.82 -16.00
N GLN A 362 7.88 11.95 -15.37
CA GLN A 362 8.98 10.99 -15.55
C GLN A 362 8.63 9.59 -15.05
N LEU A 363 7.87 9.48 -13.94
CA LEU A 363 7.38 8.19 -13.44
C LEU A 363 6.44 7.55 -14.47
N PHE A 364 5.48 8.30 -15.01
CA PHE A 364 4.55 7.82 -16.04
C PHE A 364 5.25 7.47 -17.34
N ARG A 365 6.25 8.24 -17.75
CA ARG A 365 7.09 7.89 -18.91
C ARG A 365 7.81 6.55 -18.72
N ARG A 366 8.33 6.30 -17.51
CA ARG A 366 9.03 5.04 -17.17
C ARG A 366 8.07 3.87 -16.96
N HIS A 367 6.83 4.14 -16.58
CA HIS A 367 5.80 3.15 -16.30
C HIS A 367 4.44 3.55 -16.91
N PRO A 368 4.30 3.54 -18.25
CA PRO A 368 3.06 3.95 -18.90
C PRO A 368 1.85 3.10 -18.47
N ASP A 369 2.09 1.84 -18.12
CA ASP A 369 1.10 0.90 -17.60
C ASP A 369 0.48 1.29 -16.25
N LEU A 370 1.10 2.25 -15.55
CA LEU A 370 0.59 2.78 -14.27
C LEU A 370 -0.22 4.07 -14.44
N ILE A 371 -0.25 4.68 -15.62
CA ILE A 371 -1.00 5.93 -15.87
C ILE A 371 -2.48 5.74 -15.54
N GLU A 372 -3.08 4.64 -15.98
CA GLU A 372 -4.50 4.34 -15.74
C GLU A 372 -4.83 4.09 -14.25
N ARG A 373 -3.81 3.88 -13.41
CA ARG A 373 -3.95 3.78 -11.95
C ARG A 373 -4.03 5.14 -11.27
N CYS A 374 -3.88 6.23 -12.02
CA CYS A 374 -4.19 7.59 -11.60
C CYS A 374 -5.48 8.04 -12.29
N ALA A 375 -6.54 8.25 -11.51
CA ALA A 375 -7.81 8.74 -12.02
C ALA A 375 -7.83 10.26 -12.16
N VAL A 376 -7.22 10.97 -11.20
CA VAL A 376 -7.25 12.43 -11.11
C VAL A 376 -5.91 12.93 -10.58
N ILE A 377 -5.45 14.07 -11.08
CA ILE A 377 -4.40 14.89 -10.44
C ILE A 377 -5.01 16.25 -10.13
N MET A 378 -4.82 16.72 -8.90
CA MET A 378 -5.38 17.98 -8.42
C MET A 378 -4.41 18.83 -7.61
N SER A 379 -4.62 20.14 -7.62
CA SER A 379 -3.89 21.10 -6.78
C SER A 379 -4.70 22.36 -6.59
N PHE A 380 -4.41 23.13 -5.52
CA PHE A 380 -4.89 24.51 -5.42
C PHE A 380 -4.14 25.46 -6.38
N ASP A 381 -2.97 25.08 -6.89
CA ASP A 381 -2.14 25.94 -7.73
C ASP A 381 -2.48 25.81 -9.21
N ALA A 382 -3.22 26.79 -9.74
CA ALA A 382 -3.65 26.82 -11.13
C ALA A 382 -2.48 26.85 -12.14
N TYR A 383 -1.40 27.56 -11.83
CA TYR A 383 -0.23 27.59 -12.72
C TYR A 383 0.38 26.19 -12.85
N THR A 384 0.56 25.52 -11.71
CA THR A 384 1.08 24.15 -11.66
C THR A 384 0.18 23.18 -12.45
N MET A 385 -1.14 23.30 -12.35
CA MET A 385 -2.05 22.41 -13.09
C MET A 385 -2.06 22.65 -14.60
N HIS A 386 -2.03 23.90 -15.06
CA HIS A 386 -1.92 24.21 -16.49
C HIS A 386 -0.60 23.73 -17.08
N LYS A 387 0.50 23.88 -16.33
CA LYS A 387 1.81 23.36 -16.75
C LYS A 387 1.79 21.83 -16.84
N LEU A 388 1.24 21.14 -15.84
CA LEU A 388 1.13 19.69 -15.83
C LEU A 388 0.30 19.18 -17.03
N ARG A 389 -0.80 19.86 -17.39
CA ARG A 389 -1.59 19.50 -18.57
C ARG A 389 -0.72 19.47 -19.84
N LEU A 390 0.08 20.51 -20.05
CA LEU A 390 0.99 20.58 -21.21
C LEU A 390 2.01 19.43 -21.19
N GLU A 391 2.61 19.13 -20.03
CA GLU A 391 3.56 18.02 -19.91
C GLU A 391 2.89 16.64 -20.14
N LEU A 392 1.62 16.47 -19.79
CA LEU A 392 0.85 15.25 -20.10
C LEU A 392 0.54 15.14 -21.59
N ASP A 393 0.18 16.25 -22.25
CA ASP A 393 -0.06 16.28 -23.71
C ASP A 393 1.23 15.93 -24.48
N GLU A 394 2.37 16.46 -24.04
CA GLU A 394 3.68 16.12 -24.58
C GLU A 394 4.02 14.63 -24.35
N LEU A 395 3.74 14.10 -23.16
CA LEU A 395 3.93 12.68 -22.86
C LEU A 395 3.07 11.77 -23.74
N ASP A 396 1.80 12.12 -23.97
CA ASP A 396 0.90 11.38 -24.85
C ASP A 396 1.42 11.35 -26.29
N ALA A 397 1.78 12.52 -26.84
CA ALA A 397 2.37 12.60 -28.18
C ALA A 397 3.65 11.75 -28.32
N LEU A 398 4.51 11.74 -27.28
CA LEU A 398 5.72 10.93 -27.26
C LEU A 398 5.42 9.43 -27.24
N LEU A 399 4.50 8.97 -26.38
CA LEU A 399 4.15 7.55 -26.28
C LEU A 399 3.44 7.04 -27.53
N GLN A 400 2.60 7.87 -28.16
CA GLN A 400 1.96 7.55 -29.44
C GLN A 400 3.01 7.39 -30.55
N ALA A 401 3.96 8.32 -30.65
CA ALA A 401 5.04 8.25 -31.65
C ALA A 401 5.93 7.01 -31.45
N GLU A 402 6.29 6.67 -30.20
CA GLU A 402 7.06 5.46 -29.89
C GLU A 402 6.30 4.18 -30.29
N SER A 403 4.99 4.13 -30.06
CA SER A 403 4.12 3.02 -30.46
C SER A 403 4.05 2.83 -31.98
N GLU A 404 3.87 3.92 -32.74
CA GLU A 404 3.87 3.89 -34.21
C GLU A 404 5.22 3.48 -34.81
N MET A 405 6.34 3.93 -34.19
CA MET A 405 7.69 3.52 -34.60
C MET A 405 7.93 2.01 -34.37
N ILE A 406 7.41 1.43 -33.29
CA ILE A 406 7.51 -0.02 -33.03
C ILE A 406 6.70 -0.80 -34.09
N LEU A 407 5.49 -0.33 -34.44
CA LEU A 407 4.62 -0.98 -35.42
C LEU A 407 5.14 -0.92 -36.87
N SER A 408 5.96 0.09 -37.21
CA SER A 408 6.49 0.28 -38.57
C SER A 408 7.78 -0.50 -38.86
N ARG A 409 8.40 -1.16 -37.88
CA ARG A 409 9.58 -2.02 -38.09
C ARG A 409 9.14 -3.39 -38.63
N SER A 410 9.14 -3.54 -39.95
CA SER A 410 8.80 -4.78 -40.67
C SER A 410 9.65 -6.01 -40.32
N ASP A 411 10.79 -5.79 -39.66
CA ASP A 411 11.84 -6.81 -39.50
C ASP A 411 11.94 -7.33 -38.05
N SER A 412 11.04 -6.88 -37.16
CA SER A 412 10.99 -7.31 -35.76
C SER A 412 9.99 -8.46 -35.58
N PRO A 413 10.41 -9.64 -35.08
CA PRO A 413 9.49 -10.74 -34.76
C PRO A 413 8.58 -10.46 -33.56
N TYR A 414 8.75 -9.31 -32.89
CA TYR A 414 7.88 -8.83 -31.81
C TYR A 414 7.02 -7.67 -32.31
N SER A 415 5.86 -7.97 -32.90
CA SER A 415 4.76 -7.01 -33.04
C SER A 415 3.92 -7.05 -31.76
N VAL A 416 4.28 -6.24 -30.76
CA VAL A 416 3.51 -6.15 -29.52
C VAL A 416 2.69 -4.87 -29.55
N LEU A 417 1.42 -4.99 -29.13
CA LEU A 417 0.39 -3.95 -28.96
C LEU A 417 -0.61 -3.72 -30.12
N SER A 418 -1.10 -4.78 -30.74
CA SER A 418 -2.46 -4.76 -31.28
C SER A 418 -3.20 -6.02 -30.85
N PHE A 419 -4.13 -5.89 -29.90
CA PHE A 419 -5.13 -6.94 -29.68
C PHE A 419 -6.11 -6.89 -30.86
N VAL A 420 -6.38 -8.03 -31.47
CA VAL A 420 -7.46 -8.17 -32.45
C VAL A 420 -8.65 -8.69 -31.66
N ASP A 421 -9.78 -7.99 -31.68
CA ASP A 421 -11.01 -8.51 -31.07
C ASP A 421 -11.54 -9.72 -31.84
N ASP A 422 -12.53 -10.42 -31.28
CA ASP A 422 -13.13 -11.62 -31.89
C ASP A 422 -13.76 -11.35 -33.29
N ASP A 423 -13.97 -10.07 -33.64
CA ASP A 423 -14.47 -9.60 -34.93
C ASP A 423 -13.35 -9.22 -35.93
N GLY A 424 -12.08 -9.44 -35.58
CA GLY A 424 -10.95 -9.13 -36.46
C GLY A 424 -10.54 -7.66 -36.46
N ARG A 425 -11.03 -6.83 -35.54
CA ARG A 425 -10.70 -5.39 -35.48
C ARG A 425 -9.49 -5.17 -34.57
N ARG A 426 -8.56 -4.34 -35.05
CA ARG A 426 -7.41 -3.88 -34.26
C ARG A 426 -7.91 -2.95 -33.14
N VAL A 427 -7.76 -3.37 -31.89
CA VAL A 427 -8.03 -2.56 -30.71
C VAL A 427 -6.72 -1.85 -30.31
N GLN A 428 -6.60 -0.59 -30.73
CA GLN A 428 -5.63 0.32 -30.17
C GLN A 428 -6.23 0.79 -28.83
N THR A 429 -5.80 0.23 -27.70
CA THR A 429 -6.24 0.72 -26.39
C THR A 429 -5.61 2.09 -26.16
N GLN A 430 -6.38 3.14 -26.42
CA GLN A 430 -6.00 4.50 -26.08
C GLN A 430 -5.77 4.57 -24.56
N LEU A 431 -4.55 4.90 -24.15
CA LEU A 431 -4.19 5.06 -22.75
C LEU A 431 -5.12 6.09 -22.11
N LYS A 432 -5.75 5.72 -21.00
CA LYS A 432 -6.59 6.66 -20.25
C LYS A 432 -5.73 7.48 -19.29
N TYR A 433 -5.57 8.76 -19.62
CA TYR A 433 -4.89 9.74 -18.78
C TYR A 433 -5.76 10.21 -17.60
N PRO A 434 -5.14 10.67 -16.49
CA PRO A 434 -5.87 11.24 -15.37
C PRO A 434 -6.56 12.57 -15.74
N ASP A 435 -7.73 12.80 -15.15
CA ASP A 435 -8.39 14.10 -15.22
C ASP A 435 -7.61 15.14 -14.38
N ILE A 436 -7.50 16.37 -14.86
CA ILE A 436 -6.74 17.45 -14.23
C ILE A 436 -7.67 18.49 -13.62
N LEU A 437 -7.69 18.58 -12.29
CA LEU A 437 -8.69 19.36 -11.55
C LEU A 437 -8.07 20.45 -10.65
N LEU A 438 -8.75 21.60 -10.53
CA LEU A 438 -8.38 22.67 -9.60
C LEU A 438 -9.14 22.56 -8.27
N LEU A 439 -8.42 22.50 -7.15
CA LEU A 439 -8.99 22.60 -5.82
C LEU A 439 -9.41 24.04 -5.51
N THR A 440 -10.58 24.19 -4.91
CA THR A 440 -11.12 25.51 -4.53
C THR A 440 -11.52 25.55 -3.06
N VAL A 441 -11.66 26.78 -2.54
CA VAL A 441 -12.17 27.04 -1.19
C VAL A 441 -13.52 27.75 -1.25
N ALA A 442 -14.36 27.55 -0.23
CA ALA A 442 -15.63 28.26 -0.07
C ALA A 442 -15.47 29.56 0.75
N GLN A 443 -14.44 29.62 1.59
CA GLN A 443 -14.16 30.75 2.46
C GLN A 443 -13.22 31.77 1.80
N GLU A 444 -13.02 32.91 2.45
CA GLU A 444 -12.03 33.89 2.02
C GLU A 444 -10.64 33.26 1.92
N ALA A 445 -9.98 33.49 0.78
CA ALA A 445 -8.67 32.95 0.47
C ALA A 445 -7.65 33.44 1.51
N LYS A 446 -7.05 32.52 2.24
CA LYS A 446 -5.98 32.77 3.22
C LYS A 446 -4.60 32.72 2.58
N LYS A 447 -4.50 32.11 1.40
CA LYS A 447 -3.26 31.91 0.65
C LYS A 447 -3.44 32.44 -0.77
N GLN A 448 -2.36 32.91 -1.37
CA GLN A 448 -2.41 33.52 -2.71
C GLN A 448 -2.84 32.54 -3.81
N TYR A 449 -2.59 31.25 -3.61
CA TYR A 449 -2.98 30.19 -4.54
C TYR A 449 -4.42 29.72 -4.35
N GLU A 450 -5.12 30.12 -3.28
CA GLU A 450 -6.48 29.64 -3.03
C GLU A 450 -7.51 30.34 -3.93
N LEU A 451 -8.20 29.56 -4.74
CA LEU A 451 -9.31 30.03 -5.58
C LEU A 451 -10.63 29.91 -4.81
N LYS A 452 -11.23 31.05 -4.46
CA LYS A 452 -12.53 31.09 -3.78
C LYS A 452 -13.67 31.05 -4.79
N VAL A 453 -14.63 30.13 -4.59
CA VAL A 453 -15.85 30.07 -5.39
C VAL A 453 -17.09 29.85 -4.53
N SER A 454 -18.18 30.55 -4.87
CA SER A 454 -19.49 30.38 -4.24
C SER A 454 -20.39 29.53 -5.14
N VAL A 455 -21.21 28.67 -4.57
CA VAL A 455 -22.22 27.92 -5.36
C VAL A 455 -23.24 28.84 -6.04
N THR A 456 -23.41 30.07 -5.53
CA THR A 456 -24.28 31.08 -6.14
C THR A 456 -23.69 31.71 -7.41
N ASP A 457 -22.38 31.55 -7.64
CA ASP A 457 -21.70 32.12 -8.81
C ASP A 457 -20.46 31.30 -9.19
N PHE A 458 -20.62 30.45 -10.22
CA PHE A 458 -19.53 29.67 -10.81
C PHE A 458 -18.83 30.38 -11.98
N THR A 459 -19.19 31.62 -12.31
CA THR A 459 -18.59 32.37 -13.43
C THR A 459 -17.05 32.38 -13.38
N PRO A 460 -16.40 32.55 -12.21
CA PRO A 460 -14.93 32.53 -12.13
C PRO A 460 -14.30 31.18 -12.52
N VAL A 461 -15.01 30.06 -12.36
CA VAL A 461 -14.47 28.72 -12.69
C VAL A 461 -14.10 28.63 -14.17
N HIS A 462 -14.93 29.21 -15.04
CA HIS A 462 -14.69 29.16 -16.48
C HIS A 462 -13.38 29.84 -16.89
N SER A 463 -12.97 30.91 -16.22
CA SER A 463 -11.72 31.60 -16.55
C SER A 463 -10.50 30.85 -16.01
N TRP A 464 -10.61 30.19 -14.85
CA TRP A 464 -9.49 29.43 -14.28
C TRP A 464 -9.15 28.16 -15.07
N LEU A 465 -10.15 27.50 -15.65
CA LEU A 465 -9.97 26.25 -16.40
C LEU A 465 -9.47 26.47 -17.83
N ARG A 466 -9.39 27.72 -18.30
CA ARG A 466 -8.95 28.07 -19.65
C ARG A 466 -7.53 28.64 -19.64
N ASN A 467 -6.78 28.30 -20.67
CA ASN A 467 -5.50 28.92 -21.00
C ASN A 467 -5.59 29.44 -22.45
N GLY A 468 -6.32 30.55 -22.65
CA GLY A 468 -6.68 31.09 -23.97
C GLY A 468 -8.16 30.88 -24.34
N ASP A 469 -8.50 31.06 -25.63
CA ASP A 469 -9.84 31.56 -26.00
C ASP A 469 -10.88 30.58 -26.57
N GLU A 470 -10.64 29.26 -26.70
CA GLU A 470 -11.68 28.38 -27.29
C GLU A 470 -12.05 27.10 -26.54
N LYS A 471 -11.16 26.47 -25.75
CA LYS A 471 -11.49 25.26 -24.96
C LYS A 471 -10.87 25.31 -23.56
N PRO A 472 -11.53 24.77 -22.52
CA PRO A 472 -10.88 24.57 -21.24
C PRO A 472 -9.68 23.63 -21.43
N SER A 473 -8.52 24.02 -20.88
CA SER A 473 -7.32 23.20 -20.86
C SER A 473 -7.32 22.22 -19.68
N LEU A 474 -8.09 22.51 -18.62
CA LEU A 474 -8.26 21.61 -17.47
C LEU A 474 -9.63 20.93 -17.49
N ASP A 475 -9.70 19.70 -16.96
CA ASP A 475 -10.89 18.85 -17.04
C ASP A 475 -11.99 19.27 -16.04
N GLY A 476 -11.62 19.99 -14.97
CA GLY A 476 -12.61 20.57 -14.07
C GLY A 476 -12.11 21.07 -12.72
N VAL A 477 -12.98 21.01 -11.71
CA VAL A 477 -12.75 21.59 -10.37
C VAL A 477 -13.09 20.62 -9.25
N TYR A 478 -12.40 20.76 -8.13
CA TYR A 478 -12.64 20.01 -6.89
C TYR A 478 -13.06 21.00 -5.80
N LEU A 479 -14.38 21.12 -5.60
CA LEU A 479 -15.01 22.18 -4.83
C LEU A 479 -15.03 21.90 -3.33
N GLN A 480 -14.76 22.90 -2.50
CA GLN A 480 -15.09 22.79 -1.09
C GLN A 480 -16.61 22.75 -0.92
N TYR A 481 -17.10 21.79 -0.12
CA TYR A 481 -18.51 21.64 0.19
C TYR A 481 -19.11 22.94 0.74
N GLN A 482 -20.32 23.26 0.26
CA GLN A 482 -21.13 24.37 0.75
C GLN A 482 -22.55 23.84 1.00
N PRO A 483 -23.18 24.15 2.15
CA PRO A 483 -24.55 23.71 2.44
C PRO A 483 -25.56 24.08 1.35
N ASP A 484 -25.34 25.25 0.73
CA ASP A 484 -26.18 25.78 -0.33
C ASP A 484 -26.16 24.93 -1.61
N MET A 485 -25.15 24.06 -1.82
CA MET A 485 -25.12 23.09 -2.93
C MET A 485 -26.32 22.17 -2.94
N LEU A 486 -26.89 21.89 -1.77
CA LEU A 486 -28.01 20.97 -1.62
C LEU A 486 -29.37 21.69 -1.51
N GLN A 487 -29.40 23.02 -1.71
CA GLN A 487 -30.63 23.79 -1.88
C GLN A 487 -31.06 23.78 -3.36
N PRO A 488 -32.34 24.02 -3.68
CA PRO A 488 -32.86 23.93 -5.05
C PRO A 488 -32.05 24.73 -6.08
N GLU A 489 -31.68 25.96 -5.74
CA GLU A 489 -30.88 26.85 -6.60
C GLU A 489 -29.45 26.35 -6.77
N GLY A 490 -28.84 25.86 -5.69
CA GLY A 490 -27.49 25.29 -5.72
C GLY A 490 -27.42 24.00 -6.53
N ILE A 491 -28.42 23.12 -6.41
CA ILE A 491 -28.53 21.90 -7.24
C ILE A 491 -28.60 22.27 -8.72
N ALA A 492 -29.40 23.29 -9.08
CA ALA A 492 -29.49 23.76 -10.45
C ALA A 492 -28.15 24.31 -10.96
N ALA A 493 -27.46 25.13 -10.16
CA ALA A 493 -26.14 25.65 -10.49
C ALA A 493 -25.09 24.54 -10.66
N MET A 494 -25.05 23.57 -9.74
CA MET A 494 -24.16 22.42 -9.82
C MET A 494 -24.42 21.58 -11.06
N ARG A 495 -25.69 21.34 -11.44
CA ARG A 495 -26.06 20.62 -12.66
C ARG A 495 -25.60 21.31 -13.95
N ILE A 496 -25.57 22.64 -13.94
CA ILE A 496 -25.04 23.41 -15.09
C ILE A 496 -23.53 23.21 -15.18
N LEU A 497 -22.84 23.25 -14.04
CA LEU A 497 -21.39 23.06 -13.97
C LEU A 497 -20.95 21.64 -14.36
N THR A 498 -21.60 20.61 -13.81
CA THR A 498 -21.26 19.18 -14.04
C THR A 498 -21.57 18.70 -15.46
N LYS A 499 -22.39 19.42 -16.21
CA LYS A 499 -22.58 19.17 -17.65
C LYS A 499 -21.38 19.62 -18.50
N GLN A 500 -20.56 20.53 -17.98
CA GLN A 500 -19.44 21.13 -18.71
C GLN A 500 -18.09 20.60 -18.25
N TYR A 501 -17.97 20.25 -16.97
CA TYR A 501 -16.69 19.89 -16.34
C TYR A 501 -16.83 18.68 -15.43
N GLN A 502 -15.71 18.02 -15.16
CA GLN A 502 -15.60 17.13 -14.01
C GLN A 502 -15.68 17.96 -12.72
N VAL A 503 -16.51 17.52 -11.78
CA VAL A 503 -16.63 18.19 -10.48
C VAL A 503 -16.39 17.18 -9.38
N GLY A 504 -15.38 17.44 -8.56
CA GLY A 504 -15.20 16.81 -7.27
C GLY A 504 -15.73 17.70 -6.15
N VAL A 505 -16.03 17.11 -4.99
CA VAL A 505 -16.38 17.83 -3.76
C VAL A 505 -15.55 17.29 -2.60
N TRP A 506 -14.88 18.19 -1.87
CA TRP A 506 -14.14 17.88 -0.65
C TRP A 506 -14.77 18.59 0.55
N THR A 507 -14.67 17.98 1.72
CA THR A 507 -15.22 18.49 2.98
C THR A 507 -14.09 18.89 3.92
N LYS A 508 -14.33 19.90 4.77
CA LYS A 508 -13.45 20.18 5.92
C LYS A 508 -14.04 19.56 7.19
N PHE A 509 -13.23 19.50 8.24
CA PHE A 509 -13.71 19.09 9.55
C PHE A 509 -14.95 19.90 9.99
N GLY A 510 -16.01 19.18 10.35
CA GLY A 510 -17.29 19.74 10.76
C GLY A 510 -18.36 19.81 9.67
N ASP A 511 -17.98 19.65 8.40
CA ASP A 511 -18.94 19.47 7.30
C ASP A 511 -19.58 18.07 7.35
N PRO A 512 -20.76 17.88 6.73
CA PRO A 512 -21.39 16.57 6.64
C PRO A 512 -20.56 15.58 5.82
N ASP A 513 -20.14 14.50 6.46
CA ASP A 513 -19.50 13.35 5.83
C ASP A 513 -20.34 12.08 6.08
N ASP A 514 -21.38 11.95 5.25
CA ASP A 514 -22.39 10.90 5.34
C ASP A 514 -22.97 10.51 3.97
N ILE A 515 -23.57 9.33 3.91
CA ILE A 515 -24.09 8.73 2.69
C ILE A 515 -25.24 9.52 2.09
N VAL A 516 -26.06 10.20 2.92
CA VAL A 516 -27.18 11.00 2.42
C VAL A 516 -26.62 12.19 1.67
N THR A 517 -25.67 12.91 2.27
CA THR A 517 -24.99 14.03 1.63
C THR A 517 -24.27 13.58 0.35
N ALA A 518 -23.48 12.49 0.40
CA ALA A 518 -22.77 11.96 -0.77
C ALA A 518 -23.75 11.56 -1.90
N THR A 519 -24.83 10.85 -1.57
CA THR A 519 -25.86 10.43 -2.52
C THR A 519 -26.52 11.63 -3.20
N ARG A 520 -26.83 12.69 -2.44
CA ARG A 520 -27.44 13.89 -3.02
C ARG A 520 -26.47 14.66 -3.91
N LEU A 521 -25.20 14.77 -3.53
CA LEU A 521 -24.17 15.35 -4.41
C LEU A 521 -24.05 14.57 -5.73
N VAL A 522 -24.05 13.24 -5.67
CA VAL A 522 -23.96 12.41 -6.88
C VAL A 522 -25.23 12.48 -7.72
N ARG A 523 -26.41 12.20 -7.13
CA ARG A 523 -27.67 12.05 -7.88
C ARG A 523 -28.34 13.37 -8.23
N GLU A 524 -28.33 14.32 -7.31
CA GLU A 524 -29.01 15.61 -7.50
C GLU A 524 -28.07 16.58 -8.22
N CYS A 525 -26.81 16.67 -7.82
CA CYS A 525 -25.86 17.65 -8.37
C CYS A 525 -25.04 17.13 -9.58
N GLY A 526 -24.92 15.81 -9.76
CA GLY A 526 -24.14 15.20 -10.84
C GLY A 526 -22.63 15.17 -10.57
N VAL A 527 -22.23 15.24 -9.30
CA VAL A 527 -20.81 15.26 -8.88
C VAL A 527 -20.11 13.95 -9.25
N SER A 528 -18.89 14.05 -9.77
CA SER A 528 -18.07 12.92 -10.21
C SER A 528 -17.25 12.29 -9.10
N PHE A 529 -16.83 13.08 -8.11
CA PHE A 529 -15.96 12.64 -7.02
C PHE A 529 -16.42 13.24 -5.69
N VAL A 530 -16.61 12.41 -4.66
CA VAL A 530 -16.96 12.86 -3.31
C VAL A 530 -15.90 12.35 -2.35
N ASN A 531 -15.10 13.27 -1.82
CA ASN A 531 -14.07 12.93 -0.85
C ASN A 531 -14.70 12.63 0.52
N THR A 532 -14.26 11.55 1.18
CA THR A 532 -14.81 11.12 2.46
C THR A 532 -13.73 10.48 3.34
N ASP A 533 -13.77 10.77 4.64
CA ASP A 533 -12.95 10.11 5.66
C ASP A 533 -13.55 8.77 6.10
N LEU A 534 -14.72 8.40 5.54
CA LEU A 534 -15.49 7.19 5.83
C LEU A 534 -15.72 7.03 7.35
N PRO A 535 -16.27 8.04 8.05
CA PRO A 535 -16.53 7.94 9.48
C PRO A 535 -17.50 6.81 9.78
N ARG A 536 -17.49 6.26 11.00
CA ARG A 536 -18.45 5.21 11.38
C ARG A 536 -19.92 5.61 11.22
N SER A 537 -20.20 6.92 11.29
CA SER A 537 -21.53 7.50 11.05
C SER A 537 -21.92 7.60 9.57
N PHE A 538 -21.03 7.24 8.63
CA PHE A 538 -21.22 7.51 7.21
C PHE A 538 -22.52 6.90 6.68
N ALA A 539 -22.85 5.65 7.01
CA ALA A 539 -24.11 5.01 6.61
C ALA A 539 -25.24 5.05 7.66
N GLY A 540 -25.25 6.05 8.56
CA GLY A 540 -26.26 6.22 9.61
C GLY A 540 -25.74 5.94 11.02
N ARG A 541 -26.59 6.14 12.04
CA ARG A 541 -26.14 6.17 13.45
C ARG A 541 -25.43 4.86 13.84
N PRO A 542 -24.26 4.94 14.51
CA PRO A 542 -23.59 3.77 15.06
C PRO A 542 -24.50 3.12 16.11
N VAL A 543 -24.69 1.79 16.01
CA VAL A 543 -25.27 0.97 17.07
C VAL A 543 -24.28 0.82 18.21
#